data_AF-A0A7V8JHK4-F1
#
_entry.id   AF-A0A7V8JHK4-F1
#
_cell.length_a   1.000
_cell.length_b   1.000
_cell.length_c   1.000
_cell.angle_alpha   90.00
_cell.angle_beta   90.00
_cell.angle_gamma   90.00
#
_symmetry.space_group_name_H-M   'P 1'
#
loop_
_entity.id
_entity.type
_entity.pdbx_description
1 polymer ?
#
loop_
_entity_poly.entity_id
_entity_poly.type
_entity_poly.pdbx_seq_one_letter_code
_entity_poly.pdbx_strand_id
1 'polypeptide(L)'
;MTVRYFSFFTILSNVLVGLVAAAAAIGGSWAPLRVLRTPGARGLAAVSIMVTCLVYATMLQGLWHPLGAQLLADRSLHYVVPLLYMAWWMAVLPHGTLAWPHALRWLLFPLVFAVWTLSRGALVHEYPYPFLDVDRLGYSQVLLDCLAVGALFLALGFGLVAIDRALARRPALT
;
A
#
# COMPACT_ATOMS: atom_id res chain seq x y z
N MET A 1 -5.19 -18.16 11.90
CA MET A 1 -5.24 -17.14 10.82
C MET A 1 -5.19 -17.87 9.49
N THR A 2 -6.11 -17.58 8.57
CA THR A 2 -6.29 -18.36 7.34
C THR A 2 -5.63 -17.68 6.12
N VAL A 3 -5.40 -18.46 5.06
CA VAL A 3 -4.94 -17.99 3.74
C VAL A 3 -5.77 -16.82 3.21
N ARG A 4 -7.07 -16.79 3.54
CA ARG A 4 -8.00 -15.71 3.23
C ARG A 4 -7.54 -14.34 3.75
N TYR A 5 -7.05 -14.27 4.99
CA TYR A 5 -6.68 -13.01 5.63
C TYR A 5 -5.47 -12.34 4.94
N PHE A 6 -4.48 -13.14 4.54
CA PHE A 6 -3.32 -12.68 3.78
C PHE A 6 -3.59 -12.48 2.29
N SER A 7 -4.83 -12.73 1.83
CA SER A 7 -5.28 -12.42 0.48
C SER A 7 -5.92 -11.02 0.37
N PHE A 8 -5.87 -10.21 1.43
CA PHE A 8 -6.29 -8.81 1.39
C PHE A 8 -5.08 -7.88 1.27
N PHE A 9 -5.06 -7.03 0.24
CA PHE A 9 -4.02 -6.03 0.05
C PHE A 9 -3.94 -5.06 1.24
N THR A 10 -5.09 -4.70 1.84
CA THR A 10 -5.18 -3.89 3.07
C THR A 10 -4.32 -4.48 4.19
N ILE A 11 -4.35 -5.79 4.38
CA ILE A 11 -3.57 -6.46 5.42
C ILE A 11 -2.09 -6.43 5.07
N LEU A 12 -1.73 -6.78 3.82
CA LEU A 12 -0.34 -6.78 3.38
C LEU A 12 0.29 -5.38 3.48
N SER A 13 -0.43 -4.33 3.10
CA SER A 13 0.05 -2.94 3.19
C SER A 13 0.21 -2.48 4.64
N ASN A 14 -0.73 -2.82 5.53
CA ASN A 14 -0.63 -2.47 6.95
C ASN A 14 0.49 -3.25 7.66
N VAL A 15 0.69 -4.53 7.33
CA VAL A 15 1.82 -5.32 7.82
C VAL A 15 3.14 -4.70 7.36
N LEU A 16 3.25 -4.31 6.09
CA LEU A 16 4.45 -3.65 5.58
C LEU A 16 4.73 -2.34 6.31
N VAL A 17 3.72 -1.49 6.53
CA VAL A 17 3.85 -0.26 7.33
C VAL A 17 4.31 -0.57 8.76
N GLY A 18 3.69 -1.55 9.43
CA GLY A 18 4.06 -1.97 10.77
C GLY A 18 5.51 -2.45 10.86
N LEU A 19 5.95 -3.25 9.89
CA LEU A 19 7.34 -3.73 9.79
C LEU A 19 8.33 -2.58 9.58
N VAL A 20 8.02 -1.62 8.70
CA VAL A 20 8.86 -0.44 8.47
C VAL A 20 8.94 0.44 9.71
N ALA A 21 7.80 0.70 10.38
CA ALA A 21 7.75 1.49 11.60
C ALA A 21 8.52 0.82 12.74
N ALA A 22 8.32 -0.49 12.95
CA ALA A 22 9.06 -1.26 13.94
C ALA A 22 10.57 -1.26 13.66
N ALA A 23 10.98 -1.45 12.39
CA ALA A 23 12.39 -1.41 12.01
C ALA A 23 13.02 -0.04 12.23
N ALA A 24 12.26 1.04 12.05
CA ALA A 24 12.68 2.40 12.35
C ALA A 24 12.83 2.66 13.86
N ALA A 25 11.91 2.15 14.68
CA ALA A 25 11.94 2.30 16.14
C ALA A 25 13.05 1.47 16.81
N ILE A 26 13.29 0.24 16.35
CA ILE A 26 14.26 -0.69 16.94
C ILE A 26 15.71 -0.32 16.58
N GLY A 27 15.97 0.16 15.37
CA GLY A 27 17.34 0.45 14.91
C GLY A 27 18.20 -0.81 14.72
N GLY A 28 19.50 -0.70 14.99
CA GLY A 28 20.47 -1.82 14.93
C GLY A 28 21.01 -2.18 13.54
N SER A 29 21.97 -3.10 13.46
CA SER A 29 22.69 -3.46 12.22
C SER A 29 22.17 -4.72 11.51
N TRP A 30 21.19 -5.42 12.08
CA TRP A 30 20.62 -6.65 11.52
C TRP A 30 20.05 -6.44 10.11
N ALA A 31 20.39 -7.33 9.18
CA ALA A 31 20.17 -7.10 7.75
C ALA A 31 18.69 -6.90 7.34
N PRO A 32 17.72 -7.70 7.82
CA PRO A 32 16.30 -7.48 7.50
C PRO A 32 15.78 -6.11 7.94
N LEU A 33 16.13 -5.66 9.15
CA LEU A 33 15.74 -4.33 9.64
C LEU A 33 16.38 -3.22 8.79
N ARG A 34 17.61 -3.44 8.30
CA ARG A 34 18.28 -2.51 7.41
C ARG A 34 17.56 -2.37 6.07
N VAL A 35 17.07 -3.47 5.48
CA VAL A 35 16.29 -3.43 4.23
C VAL A 35 14.99 -2.64 4.42
N LEU A 36 14.25 -2.88 5.51
CA LEU A 36 13.00 -2.16 5.82
C LEU A 36 13.20 -0.66 6.08
N ARG A 37 14.41 -0.23 6.44
CA ARG A 37 14.75 1.18 6.60
C ARG A 37 15.27 1.86 5.33
N THR A 38 15.44 1.13 4.23
CA THR A 38 15.85 1.74 2.96
C THR A 38 14.78 2.72 2.45
N PRO A 39 15.19 3.77 1.70
CA PRO A 39 14.23 4.66 1.04
C PRO A 39 13.20 3.92 0.18
N GLY A 40 13.66 2.90 -0.56
CA GLY A 40 12.82 2.06 -1.39
C GLY A 40 11.74 1.32 -0.60
N ALA A 41 12.06 0.69 0.53
CA ALA A 41 11.08 -0.01 1.36
C ALA A 41 10.07 0.95 2.02
N ARG A 42 10.56 2.08 2.54
CA ARG A 42 9.71 3.12 3.14
C ARG A 42 8.76 3.75 2.14
N GLY A 43 9.22 3.99 0.91
CA GLY A 43 8.39 4.49 -0.17
C GLY A 43 7.39 3.45 -0.68
N LEU A 44 7.77 2.18 -0.77
CA LEU A 44 6.83 1.08 -1.10
C LEU A 44 5.67 1.04 -0.10
N ALA A 45 5.97 1.14 1.19
CA ALA A 45 4.96 1.17 2.25
C ALA A 45 4.05 2.41 2.13
N ALA A 46 4.61 3.59 1.86
CA ALA A 46 3.85 4.83 1.63
C ALA A 46 2.87 4.70 0.47
N VAL A 47 3.33 4.24 -0.69
CA VAL A 47 2.47 4.08 -1.87
C VAL A 47 1.39 3.03 -1.61
N SER A 48 1.78 1.87 -1.06
CA SER A 48 0.84 0.77 -0.82
C SER A 48 -0.26 1.16 0.16
N ILE A 49 0.08 1.83 1.27
CA ILE A 49 -0.92 2.24 2.26
C ILE A 49 -1.83 3.36 1.75
N MET A 50 -1.32 4.25 0.89
CA MET A 50 -2.15 5.26 0.24
C MET A 50 -3.08 4.68 -0.82
N VAL A 51 -2.64 3.67 -1.58
CA VAL A 51 -3.53 2.91 -2.47
C VAL A 51 -4.64 2.24 -1.67
N THR A 52 -4.33 1.61 -0.54
CA THR A 52 -5.34 1.03 0.36
C THR A 52 -6.37 2.07 0.81
N CYS A 53 -5.93 3.26 1.22
CA CYS A 53 -6.81 4.37 1.60
C CYS A 53 -7.72 4.81 0.46
N LEU A 54 -7.15 5.08 -0.71
CA LEU A 54 -7.89 5.62 -1.85
C LEU A 54 -8.86 4.59 -2.44
N VAL A 55 -8.41 3.35 -2.69
CA VAL A 55 -9.27 2.27 -3.19
C VAL A 55 -10.41 2.01 -2.21
N TYR A 56 -10.13 2.02 -0.91
CA TYR A 56 -11.21 1.87 0.07
C TYR A 56 -12.21 3.03 -0.01
N ALA A 57 -11.73 4.27 0.00
CA ALA A 57 -12.58 5.46 -0.04
C ALA A 57 -13.41 5.55 -1.32
N THR A 58 -12.89 5.12 -2.47
CA THR A 58 -13.59 5.28 -3.75
C THR A 58 -14.39 4.05 -4.16
N MET A 59 -13.98 2.85 -3.77
CA MET A 59 -14.54 1.59 -4.29
C MET A 59 -15.20 0.71 -3.22
N LEU A 60 -14.77 0.79 -1.96
CA LEU A 60 -15.13 -0.24 -0.96
C LEU A 60 -15.95 0.27 0.24
N GLN A 61 -15.80 1.53 0.64
CA GLN A 61 -16.41 2.03 1.88
C GLN A 61 -17.95 1.93 1.90
N GLY A 62 -18.59 1.97 0.73
CA GLY A 62 -20.05 1.85 0.61
C GLY A 62 -20.57 0.42 0.65
N LEU A 63 -19.69 -0.58 0.70
CA LEU A 63 -20.06 -2.00 0.61
C LEU A 63 -20.22 -2.67 1.98
N TRP A 64 -19.78 -2.01 3.05
CA TRP A 64 -19.73 -2.60 4.39
C TRP A 64 -19.94 -1.51 5.45
N HIS A 65 -20.72 -1.81 6.50
CA HIS A 65 -21.10 -0.86 7.55
C HIS A 65 -20.72 -1.40 8.93
N PRO A 66 -19.44 -1.30 9.32
CA PRO A 66 -18.97 -1.83 10.61
C PRO A 66 -19.47 -0.99 11.78
N LEU A 67 -19.65 -1.63 12.93
CA LEU A 67 -20.01 -0.99 14.20
C LEU A 67 -19.04 -1.38 15.32
N GLY A 68 -18.98 -0.57 16.38
CA GLY A 68 -18.15 -0.84 17.56
C GLY A 68 -16.66 -1.01 17.23
N ALA A 69 -16.04 -2.07 17.76
CA ALA A 69 -14.62 -2.35 17.56
C ALA A 69 -14.23 -2.57 16.08
N GLN A 70 -15.14 -3.10 15.26
CA GLN A 70 -14.88 -3.29 13.83
C GLN A 70 -14.80 -1.96 13.10
N LEU A 71 -15.59 -0.96 13.51
CA LEU A 71 -15.53 0.38 12.91
C LEU A 71 -14.17 1.02 13.23
N LEU A 72 -13.71 0.86 14.47
CA LEU A 72 -12.39 1.36 14.86
C LEU A 72 -11.28 0.70 14.02
N ALA A 73 -11.30 -0.63 13.90
CA ALA A 73 -10.33 -1.36 13.08
C ALA A 73 -10.38 -0.93 11.61
N ASP A 74 -11.56 -0.87 11.02
CA ASP A 74 -11.78 -0.46 9.64
C ASP A 74 -11.25 0.96 9.36
N ARG A 75 -11.63 1.93 10.19
CA ARG A 75 -11.13 3.32 10.05
C ARG A 75 -9.64 3.42 10.30
N SER A 76 -9.10 2.60 11.21
CA SER A 76 -7.67 2.58 11.50
C SER A 76 -6.86 2.09 10.33
N LEU A 77 -7.24 0.95 9.75
CA LEU A 77 -6.52 0.29 8.66
C LEU A 77 -6.63 1.05 7.32
N HIS A 78 -7.73 1.76 7.09
CA HIS A 78 -7.99 2.45 5.83
C HIS A 78 -7.75 3.96 5.84
N TYR A 79 -7.72 4.63 7.01
CA TYR A 79 -7.49 6.08 7.09
C TYR A 79 -6.40 6.47 8.08
N VAL A 80 -6.50 6.04 9.33
CA VAL A 80 -5.60 6.53 10.41
C VAL A 80 -4.16 6.12 10.13
N VAL A 81 -3.89 4.84 9.90
CA VAL A 81 -2.55 4.33 9.59
C VAL A 81 -1.97 4.98 8.33
N PRO A 82 -2.69 5.05 7.18
CA PRO A 82 -2.18 5.75 6.00
C PRO A 82 -1.80 7.21 6.26
N LEU A 83 -2.66 7.98 6.93
CA LEU A 83 -2.42 9.40 7.20
C LEU A 83 -1.24 9.60 8.16
N LEU A 84 -1.18 8.80 9.24
CA LEU A 84 -0.07 8.84 10.19
C LEU A 84 1.25 8.44 9.54
N TYR A 85 1.25 7.40 8.70
CA TYR A 85 2.45 6.97 8.01
C TYR A 85 2.96 8.05 7.04
N MET A 86 2.06 8.70 6.29
CA MET A 86 2.43 9.79 5.40
C MET A 86 2.95 11.02 6.17
N ALA A 87 2.27 11.39 7.27
CA ALA A 87 2.72 12.47 8.14
C ALA A 87 4.12 12.19 8.72
N TRP A 88 4.34 10.97 9.22
CA TRP A 88 5.65 10.54 9.70
C TRP A 88 6.72 10.57 8.59
N TRP A 89 6.39 10.06 7.40
CA TRP A 89 7.31 10.06 6.27
C TRP A 89 7.72 11.48 5.87
N MET A 90 6.77 12.42 5.80
CA MET A 90 7.03 13.83 5.44
C MET A 90 7.77 14.62 6.53
N ALA A 91 7.56 14.30 7.81
CA ALA A 91 8.07 15.10 8.92
C ALA A 91 9.42 14.61 9.45
N VAL A 92 9.69 13.30 9.37
CA VAL A 92 10.80 12.68 10.11
C VAL A 92 11.88 12.09 9.19
N LEU A 93 11.54 11.66 7.98
CA LEU A 93 12.49 10.94 7.14
C LEU A 93 13.36 11.88 6.29
N PRO A 94 14.61 11.49 6.01
CA PRO A 94 15.45 12.24 5.10
C PRO A 94 14.91 12.17 3.67
N HIS A 95 14.82 13.34 3.04
CA HIS A 95 14.27 13.50 1.70
C HIS A 95 15.35 13.64 0.61
N GLY A 96 14.96 13.40 -0.64
CA GLY A 96 15.85 13.43 -1.81
C GLY A 96 16.57 12.10 -2.04
N THR A 97 16.14 11.05 -1.34
CA THR A 97 16.75 9.72 -1.37
C THR A 97 16.02 8.76 -2.32
N LEU A 98 14.83 9.14 -2.81
CA LEU A 98 14.08 8.35 -3.77
C LEU A 98 14.50 8.64 -5.22
N ALA A 99 14.69 7.56 -5.98
CA ALA A 99 14.93 7.58 -7.42
C ALA A 99 13.69 7.18 -8.20
N TRP A 100 13.50 7.74 -9.40
CA TRP A 100 12.37 7.44 -10.29
C TRP A 100 12.16 5.95 -10.58
N PRO A 101 13.20 5.10 -10.75
CA PRO A 101 13.01 3.66 -10.93
C PRO A 101 12.34 2.96 -9.75
N HIS A 102 12.32 3.55 -8.54
CA HIS A 102 11.57 2.98 -7.42
C HIS A 102 10.08 2.89 -7.73
N ALA A 103 9.48 3.92 -8.35
CA ALA A 103 8.06 3.93 -8.69
C ALA A 103 7.67 2.72 -9.58
N LEU A 104 8.51 2.41 -10.58
CA LEU A 104 8.32 1.25 -11.45
C LEU A 104 8.53 -0.08 -10.70
N ARG A 105 9.56 -0.17 -9.86
CA ARG A 105 9.85 -1.40 -9.10
C ARG A 105 8.76 -1.71 -8.08
N TRP A 106 8.16 -0.70 -7.47
CA TRP A 106 7.10 -0.89 -6.50
C TRP A 106 5.84 -1.51 -7.11
N LEU A 107 5.60 -1.34 -8.41
CA LEU A 107 4.50 -1.99 -9.13
C LEU A 107 4.56 -3.53 -9.05
N LEU A 108 5.74 -4.11 -8.79
CA LEU A 108 5.87 -5.55 -8.57
C LEU A 108 4.99 -6.03 -7.40
N PHE A 109 4.79 -5.22 -6.37
CA PHE A 109 4.01 -5.60 -5.20
C PHE A 109 2.52 -5.83 -5.50
N PRO A 110 1.77 -4.86 -6.08
CA PRO A 110 0.38 -5.11 -6.47
C PRO A 110 0.27 -6.14 -7.61
N LEU A 111 1.28 -6.29 -8.49
CA LEU A 111 1.26 -7.34 -9.53
C LEU A 111 1.32 -8.75 -8.92
N VAL A 112 2.23 -8.99 -7.97
CA VAL A 112 2.31 -10.27 -7.25
C VAL A 112 1.01 -10.53 -6.49
N PHE A 113 0.46 -9.50 -5.85
CA PHE A 113 -0.84 -9.60 -5.19
C PHE A 113 -1.96 -9.97 -6.17
N ALA A 114 -2.05 -9.32 -7.34
CA ALA A 114 -3.07 -9.59 -8.34
C ALA A 114 -2.97 -11.02 -8.88
N VAL A 115 -1.76 -11.48 -9.22
CA VAL A 115 -1.51 -12.86 -9.68
C VAL A 115 -1.95 -13.86 -8.63
N TRP A 116 -1.55 -13.67 -7.35
CA TRP A 116 -1.97 -14.53 -6.26
C TRP A 116 -3.50 -14.57 -6.11
N THR A 117 -4.12 -13.40 -6.02
CA THR A 117 -5.55 -13.25 -5.76
C THR A 117 -6.40 -13.84 -6.87
N LEU A 118 -6.05 -13.59 -8.13
CA LEU A 118 -6.77 -14.14 -9.28
C LEU A 118 -6.57 -15.65 -9.41
N SER A 119 -5.35 -16.15 -9.17
CA SER A 119 -5.09 -17.60 -9.19
C SER A 119 -5.86 -18.33 -8.09
N ARG A 120 -5.87 -17.78 -6.86
CA ARG A 120 -6.66 -18.32 -5.75
C ARG A 120 -8.15 -18.28 -6.08
N GLY A 121 -8.64 -17.13 -6.54
CA GLY A 121 -10.06 -16.95 -6.87
C GLY A 121 -10.54 -17.94 -7.92
N ALA A 122 -9.73 -18.20 -8.96
CA ALA A 122 -10.05 -19.21 -9.98
C ALA A 122 -10.10 -20.65 -9.44
N LEU A 123 -9.39 -20.96 -8.34
CA LEU A 123 -9.36 -22.30 -7.73
C LEU A 123 -10.48 -22.52 -6.70
N VAL A 124 -10.85 -21.49 -5.93
CA VAL A 124 -11.78 -21.64 -4.80
C VAL A 124 -13.03 -20.77 -4.90
N HIS A 125 -13.22 -20.06 -6.01
CA HIS A 125 -14.36 -19.17 -6.28
C HIS A 125 -14.59 -18.13 -5.18
N GLU A 126 -13.50 -17.59 -4.65
CA GLU A 126 -13.54 -16.58 -3.59
C GLU A 126 -12.48 -15.49 -3.84
N TYR A 127 -12.98 -14.30 -4.16
CA TYR A 127 -12.17 -13.10 -4.37
C TYR A 127 -12.29 -12.14 -3.17
N PRO A 128 -11.19 -11.50 -2.74
CA PRO A 128 -11.18 -10.60 -1.59
C PRO A 128 -11.90 -9.27 -1.87
N TYR A 129 -12.04 -8.89 -3.14
CA TYR A 129 -12.60 -7.62 -3.56
C TYR A 129 -13.59 -7.81 -4.71
N PRO A 130 -14.77 -7.14 -4.70
CA PRO A 130 -15.75 -7.28 -5.77
C PRO A 130 -15.28 -6.80 -7.15
N PHE A 131 -14.32 -5.87 -7.20
CA PHE A 131 -13.70 -5.40 -8.45
C PHE A 131 -12.65 -6.38 -9.01
N LEU A 132 -12.31 -7.43 -8.26
CA LEU A 132 -11.45 -8.53 -8.73
C LEU A 132 -12.25 -9.81 -8.98
N ASP A 133 -13.57 -9.77 -8.77
CA ASP A 133 -14.44 -10.95 -8.88
C ASP A 133 -14.68 -11.29 -10.36
N VAL A 134 -13.87 -12.22 -10.87
CA VAL A 134 -13.95 -12.68 -12.26
C VAL A 134 -15.25 -13.45 -12.51
N ASP A 135 -15.76 -14.16 -11.51
CA ASP A 135 -16.99 -14.95 -11.67
C ASP A 135 -18.19 -14.02 -11.87
N ARG A 136 -18.15 -12.81 -11.28
CA ARG A 136 -19.18 -11.78 -11.45
C ARG A 136 -18.96 -10.84 -12.62
N LEU A 137 -17.73 -10.40 -12.86
CA LEU A 137 -17.41 -9.31 -13.80
C LEU A 137 -16.81 -9.78 -15.13
N GLY A 138 -16.28 -11.02 -15.18
CA GLY A 138 -15.50 -11.52 -16.29
C GLY A 138 -14.08 -10.96 -16.34
N TYR A 139 -13.19 -11.63 -17.08
CA TYR A 139 -11.78 -11.29 -17.15
C TYR A 139 -11.49 -9.91 -17.76
N SER A 140 -12.32 -9.44 -18.70
CA SER A 140 -12.12 -8.16 -19.38
C SER A 140 -12.25 -6.99 -18.41
N GLN A 141 -13.33 -6.95 -17.63
CA GLN A 141 -13.57 -5.90 -16.64
C GLN A 141 -12.54 -5.96 -15.52
N VAL A 142 -12.23 -7.16 -14.99
CA VAL A 142 -11.22 -7.32 -13.94
C VAL A 142 -9.83 -6.87 -14.42
N LEU A 143 -9.47 -7.11 -15.69
CA LEU A 143 -8.23 -6.59 -16.26
C LEU A 143 -8.21 -5.05 -16.26
N LEU A 144 -9.31 -4.41 -16.67
CA LEU A 144 -9.43 -2.95 -16.65
C LEU A 144 -9.31 -2.39 -15.22
N ASP A 145 -9.96 -3.01 -14.24
CA ASP A 145 -9.90 -2.61 -12.83
C ASP A 145 -8.46 -2.77 -12.29
N CYS A 146 -7.79 -3.88 -12.61
CA CYS A 146 -6.37 -4.09 -12.29
C CYS A 146 -5.46 -3.02 -12.91
N LEU A 147 -5.68 -2.66 -14.18
CA LEU A 147 -4.92 -1.62 -14.86
C LEU A 147 -5.17 -0.24 -14.24
N ALA A 148 -6.40 0.07 -13.86
CA ALA A 148 -6.75 1.33 -13.18
C ALA A 148 -6.03 1.45 -11.82
N VAL A 149 -6.06 0.39 -11.02
CA VAL A 149 -5.32 0.35 -9.73
C VAL A 149 -3.80 0.40 -9.96
N GLY A 150 -3.28 -0.29 -10.98
CA GLY A 150 -1.87 -0.23 -11.35
C GLY A 150 -1.43 1.18 -11.78
N ALA A 151 -2.27 1.89 -12.54
CA ALA A 151 -2.04 3.28 -12.93
C ALA A 151 -2.07 4.22 -11.71
N LEU A 152 -3.02 4.03 -10.79
CA LEU A 152 -3.05 4.76 -9.51
C LEU A 152 -1.76 4.52 -8.72
N PHE A 153 -1.30 3.27 -8.64
CA PHE A 153 -0.08 2.90 -7.94
C PHE A 153 1.16 3.59 -8.54
N LEU A 154 1.28 3.62 -9.88
CA LEU A 154 2.34 4.35 -10.57
C LEU A 154 2.24 5.86 -10.34
N ALA A 155 1.04 6.44 -10.46
CA ALA A 155 0.82 7.87 -10.25
C ALA A 155 1.24 8.31 -8.85
N LEU A 156 0.85 7.56 -7.81
CA LEU A 156 1.28 7.81 -6.44
C LEU A 156 2.78 7.56 -6.26
N GLY A 157 3.35 6.54 -6.90
CA GLY A 157 4.78 6.26 -6.85
C GLY A 157 5.62 7.38 -7.44
N PHE A 158 5.29 7.85 -8.64
CA PHE A 158 5.94 9.00 -9.26
C PHE A 158 5.70 10.28 -8.46
N GLY A 159 4.48 10.51 -7.97
CA GLY A 159 4.15 11.63 -7.10
C GLY A 159 4.99 11.65 -5.81
N LEU A 160 5.15 10.51 -5.15
CA LEU A 160 5.97 10.39 -3.93
C LEU A 160 7.44 10.69 -4.22
N VAL A 161 8.00 10.17 -5.32
CA VAL A 161 9.38 10.49 -5.73
C VAL A 161 9.53 11.98 -6.03
N ALA A 162 8.56 12.61 -6.68
CA ALA A 162 8.57 14.04 -6.96
C ALA A 162 8.55 14.87 -5.67
N ILE A 163 7.66 14.53 -4.73
CA ILE A 163 7.55 15.18 -3.42
C ILE A 163 8.86 15.04 -2.63
N ASP A 164 9.43 13.83 -2.58
CA ASP A 164 10.70 13.56 -1.89
C ASP A 164 11.84 14.44 -2.42
N ARG A 165 11.96 14.57 -3.74
CA ARG A 165 12.99 15.41 -4.35
C ARG A 165 12.72 16.90 -4.15
N ALA A 166 11.45 17.32 -4.09
CA ALA A 166 11.09 18.70 -3.82
C ALA A 166 11.37 19.11 -2.37
N LEU A 167 11.10 18.23 -1.41
CA LEU A 167 11.37 18.46 0.02
C LEU A 167 12.88 18.59 0.29
N ALA A 168 13.72 17.84 -0.42
CA ALA A 168 15.18 17.96 -0.32
C ALA A 168 15.75 19.32 -0.80
N ARG A 169 15.01 20.01 -1.68
CA ARG A 169 15.44 21.31 -2.24
C ARG A 169 15.10 22.49 -1.34
N ARG A 170 14.30 22.28 -0.28
CA ARG A 170 14.00 23.34 0.68
C ARG A 170 15.24 23.53 1.56
N PRO A 171 15.91 24.70 1.54
CA PRO A 171 16.94 24.98 2.54
C PRO A 171 16.28 24.85 3.92
N ALA A 172 16.97 24.15 4.84
CA ALA A 172 16.54 24.14 6.23
C ALA A 172 16.43 25.60 6.68
N LEU A 173 15.22 26.04 7.05
CA LEU A 173 15.04 27.29 7.75
C LEU A 173 15.64 27.08 9.15
N THR A 174 16.95 27.25 9.25
CA THR A 174 17.70 27.32 10.52
C THR A 174 17.64 28.74 11.06
#